data_AF-A0A3B4CID3-F1
#
_entry.id   AF-A0A3B4CID3-F1
#
_cell.length_a   1.000
_cell.length_b   1.000
_cell.length_c   1.000
_cell.angle_alpha   90.00
_cell.angle_beta   90.00
_cell.angle_gamma   90.00
#
_symmetry.space_group_name_H-M   'P 1'
#
loop_
_entity.id
_entity.type
_entity.pdbx_description
1 polymer ?
#
loop_
_entity_poly.entity_id
_entity_poly.type
_entity_poly.pdbx_seq_one_letter_code
_entity_poly.pdbx_strand_id
1 'polypeptide(L)'
;MFQVPSCTNKRDLTNGVAIAHVLHKIDSSWFNETWLGRIKEESGDNWRLKVSNLKKILQSMMEYYHDVLGQHVEDEHVPDVSLIGEMGDVVELGRLVQLVLACAVSCEKKHEHIQQIMTLEESVQHVVMTAIQEVCLILQFFQLFFSLPHYSRKYYFLSEELDEKDDVTQRCRELEQQLSVLMEEKSAMQTELQSLKDRLSRCEPQDASATITGKKLLLLQTQIEQLQEENYRLENNRDDLRIRSEALEREVADLQHRNEELTSLAQEAQTLKDEMDILRHSSDRVSRLEALVDTYKRKLEDLGDLRRQVRLLEERNTVYMQRTCELEEELRRANAGRTQLDSYKRQVHELHAKHSSEAMKAEKWQFEYKNLHDKYEALLKEKERLISERDTLRETNEELRCAQVQQKCFSQAGSLVSDSGAVGNLASEIMPTEFQETVVRLQSENKMLCAQEESYRQRLGEVQAHLEEAQRSQNTLETQNRLSQQQITQLCSQVEDLQKALQEQDSKAEDVSFTHVHSLQLVSHSCRYYLVWI
;
A
#
# COMPACT_ATOMS: atom_id res chain seq x y z
N MET A 1 32.29 -7.62 36.82
CA MET A 1 32.30 -9.05 36.44
C MET A 1 30.92 -9.60 36.79
N PHE A 2 30.04 -9.71 35.80
CA PHE A 2 28.73 -10.33 36.01
C PHE A 2 28.94 -11.82 36.25
N GLN A 3 28.68 -12.28 37.47
CA GLN A 3 28.79 -13.68 37.83
C GLN A 3 27.58 -14.40 37.22
N VAL A 4 27.82 -15.36 36.32
CA VAL A 4 26.73 -16.13 35.69
C VAL A 4 25.92 -16.80 36.80
N PRO A 5 24.59 -16.66 36.83
CA PRO A 5 23.76 -17.33 37.82
C PRO A 5 23.99 -18.84 37.77
N SER A 6 24.26 -19.46 38.92
CA SER A 6 24.48 -20.90 39.01
C SER A 6 23.18 -21.64 38.65
N CYS A 7 23.20 -22.41 37.56
CA CYS A 7 22.06 -23.21 37.11
C CYS A 7 22.17 -24.60 37.72
N THR A 8 21.28 -24.94 38.65
CA THR A 8 21.27 -26.27 39.28
C THR A 8 20.06 -27.10 38.89
N ASN A 9 19.00 -26.44 38.43
CA ASN A 9 17.75 -27.07 38.05
C ASN A 9 17.22 -26.52 36.73
N LYS A 10 16.49 -27.34 35.97
CA LYS A 10 15.90 -26.96 34.67
C LYS A 10 15.04 -25.69 34.75
N ARG A 11 14.42 -25.44 35.91
CA ARG A 11 13.59 -24.26 36.18
C ARG A 11 14.39 -22.96 36.17
N ASP A 12 15.68 -23.02 36.50
CA ASP A 12 16.57 -21.85 36.57
C ASP A 12 16.85 -21.28 35.17
N LEU A 13 16.69 -22.10 34.11
CA LEU A 13 16.86 -21.69 32.72
C LEU A 13 15.56 -21.10 32.11
N THR A 14 14.40 -21.41 32.68
CA THR A 14 13.09 -21.00 32.11
C THR A 14 12.85 -19.49 32.14
N ASN A 15 13.58 -18.73 32.95
CA ASN A 15 13.48 -17.27 33.02
C ASN A 15 14.35 -16.55 31.97
N GLY A 16 15.20 -17.28 31.24
CA GLY A 16 16.11 -16.78 30.22
C GLY A 16 17.33 -16.00 30.74
N VAL A 17 17.41 -15.67 32.04
CA VAL A 17 18.49 -14.83 32.59
C VAL A 17 19.84 -15.51 32.44
N ALA A 18 19.95 -16.77 32.88
CA ALA A 18 21.18 -17.54 32.77
C ALA A 18 21.61 -17.72 31.30
N ILE A 19 20.65 -17.98 30.40
CA ILE A 19 20.91 -18.11 28.97
C ILE A 19 21.46 -16.80 28.40
N ALA A 20 20.89 -15.65 28.77
CA ALA A 20 21.37 -14.35 28.34
C ALA A 20 22.80 -14.06 28.82
N HIS A 21 23.14 -14.42 30.05
CA HIS A 21 24.51 -14.31 30.55
C HIS A 21 25.49 -15.22 29.79
N VAL A 22 25.07 -16.44 29.44
CA VAL A 22 25.88 -17.34 28.62
C VAL A 22 26.12 -16.76 27.23
N LEU A 23 25.10 -16.21 26.57
CA LEU A 23 25.23 -15.56 25.26
C LEU A 23 26.17 -14.35 25.30
N HIS A 24 26.07 -13.51 26.35
CA HIS A 24 27.03 -12.41 26.57
C HIS A 24 28.48 -12.92 26.72
N LYS A 25 28.67 -14.09 27.33
CA LYS A 25 30.00 -14.69 27.50
C LYS A 25 30.54 -15.30 26.19
N ILE A 26 29.65 -15.85 25.35
CA ILE A 26 29.99 -16.42 24.04
C ILE A 26 30.50 -15.31 23.13
N ASP A 27 29.75 -14.21 23.03
CA ASP A 27 30.16 -13.05 22.24
C ASP A 27 29.65 -11.75 22.86
N SER A 28 30.53 -11.09 23.60
CA SER A 28 30.23 -9.81 24.25
C SER A 28 30.17 -8.63 23.28
N SER A 29 30.59 -8.81 22.02
CA SER A 29 30.51 -7.77 21.00
C SER A 29 29.07 -7.61 20.49
N TRP A 30 28.40 -8.73 20.21
CA TRP A 30 27.00 -8.77 19.79
C TRP A 30 26.04 -8.71 20.98
N PHE A 31 26.17 -9.65 21.91
CA PHE A 31 25.33 -9.74 23.11
C PHE A 31 25.87 -8.81 24.19
N ASN A 32 26.01 -7.52 23.90
CA ASN A 32 26.67 -6.56 24.78
C ASN A 32 25.88 -6.25 26.08
N GLU A 33 26.49 -5.46 26.99
CA GLU A 33 25.86 -5.09 28.27
C GLU A 33 24.53 -4.34 28.10
N THR A 34 24.37 -3.57 27.02
CA THR A 34 23.11 -2.83 26.77
C THR A 34 21.97 -3.76 26.38
N TRP A 35 22.27 -4.85 25.66
CA TRP A 35 21.31 -5.90 25.34
C TRP A 35 20.98 -6.72 26.60
N LEU A 36 22.00 -7.12 27.35
CA LEU A 36 21.83 -7.89 28.58
C LEU A 36 20.97 -7.13 29.60
N GLY A 37 21.13 -5.81 29.70
CA GLY A 37 20.30 -4.95 30.55
C GLY A 37 18.81 -4.88 30.17
N ARG A 38 18.42 -5.37 28.98
CA ARG A 38 17.00 -5.49 28.57
C ARG A 38 16.33 -6.75 29.12
N ILE A 39 17.13 -7.72 29.57
CA ILE A 39 16.66 -8.95 30.19
C ILE A 39 16.44 -8.65 31.67
N LYS A 40 15.20 -8.82 32.13
CA LYS A 40 14.84 -8.50 33.52
C LYS A 40 15.03 -9.72 34.40
N GLU A 41 15.82 -9.57 35.45
CA GLU A 41 15.86 -10.54 36.54
C GLU A 41 14.60 -10.40 37.41
N GLU A 42 13.98 -11.52 37.76
CA GLU A 42 12.79 -11.53 38.61
C GLU A 42 12.91 -12.64 39.64
N SER A 43 12.39 -12.36 40.84
CA SER A 43 12.42 -13.25 42.00
C SER A 43 11.13 -14.08 42.15
N GLY A 44 10.25 -14.10 41.14
CA GLY A 44 8.91 -14.70 41.18
C GLY A 44 8.55 -15.52 39.94
N ASP A 45 7.39 -16.18 39.98
CA ASP A 45 6.93 -17.12 38.96
C ASP A 45 6.01 -16.45 37.90
N ASN A 46 6.46 -15.33 37.33
CA ASN A 46 5.69 -14.58 36.34
C ASN A 46 6.03 -15.07 34.92
N TRP A 47 5.29 -16.08 34.47
CA TRP A 47 5.48 -16.69 33.16
C TRP A 47 5.49 -15.65 32.01
N ARG A 48 4.72 -14.55 32.10
CA ARG A 48 4.69 -13.52 31.06
C ARG A 48 6.04 -12.81 30.91
N LEU A 49 6.72 -12.56 32.02
CA LEU A 49 8.05 -11.97 31.98
C LEU A 49 9.08 -12.96 31.45
N LYS A 50 8.98 -14.24 31.84
CA LYS A 50 9.82 -15.31 31.29
C LYS A 50 9.69 -15.39 29.76
N VAL A 51 8.46 -15.46 29.24
CA VAL A 51 8.20 -15.46 27.79
C VAL A 51 8.74 -14.18 27.14
N SER A 52 8.59 -13.01 27.77
CA SER A 52 9.14 -11.75 27.24
C SER A 52 10.67 -11.76 27.15
N ASN A 53 11.37 -12.27 28.17
CA ASN A 53 12.81 -12.41 28.16
C ASN A 53 13.26 -13.43 27.10
N LEU A 54 12.64 -14.60 27.05
CA LEU A 54 12.96 -15.65 26.08
C LEU A 54 12.70 -15.19 24.64
N LYS A 55 11.66 -14.40 24.37
CA LYS A 55 11.42 -13.79 23.05
C LYS A 55 12.56 -12.85 22.63
N LYS A 56 13.06 -12.01 23.54
CA LYS A 56 14.21 -11.13 23.27
C LYS A 56 15.48 -11.93 22.99
N ILE A 57 15.70 -13.00 23.76
CA ILE A 57 16.83 -13.90 23.59
C ILE A 57 16.78 -14.58 22.23
N LEU A 58 15.65 -15.22 21.92
CA LEU A 58 15.45 -15.90 20.65
C LEU A 58 15.60 -14.94 19.46
N GLN A 59 14.99 -13.75 19.54
CA GLN A 59 15.12 -12.75 18.49
C GLN A 59 16.58 -12.38 18.24
N SER A 60 17.33 -12.01 19.28
CA SER A 60 18.74 -11.61 19.11
C SER A 60 19.65 -12.77 18.72
N MET A 61 19.31 -14.01 19.08
CA MET A 61 20.00 -15.21 18.59
C MET A 61 19.74 -15.43 17.10
N MET A 62 18.50 -15.31 16.64
CA MET A 62 18.16 -15.47 15.22
C MET A 62 18.83 -14.39 14.36
N GLU A 63 18.86 -13.14 14.85
CA GLU A 63 19.63 -12.05 14.23
C GLU A 63 21.13 -12.37 14.20
N TYR A 64 21.70 -12.92 15.28
CA TYR A 64 23.10 -13.36 15.30
C TYR A 64 23.40 -14.49 14.29
N TYR A 65 22.52 -15.48 14.19
CA TYR A 65 22.65 -16.56 13.20
C TYR A 65 22.67 -16.01 11.79
N HIS A 66 21.76 -15.07 11.47
CA HIS A 66 21.66 -14.49 10.15
C HIS A 66 22.82 -13.53 9.83
N ASP A 67 23.07 -12.55 10.70
CA ASP A 67 23.97 -11.42 10.43
C ASP A 67 25.44 -11.73 10.68
N VAL A 68 25.74 -12.55 11.70
CA VAL A 68 27.12 -12.87 12.11
C VAL A 68 27.57 -14.22 11.58
N LEU A 69 26.75 -15.27 11.77
CA LEU A 69 27.11 -16.61 11.34
C LEU A 69 26.78 -16.89 9.85
N GLY A 70 25.96 -16.04 9.22
CA GLY A 70 25.52 -16.24 7.83
C GLY A 70 24.65 -17.48 7.63
N GLN A 71 23.99 -17.95 8.68
CA GLN A 71 23.19 -19.17 8.72
C GLN A 71 21.72 -18.87 8.92
N HIS A 72 20.86 -19.71 8.33
CA HIS A 72 19.42 -19.63 8.51
C HIS A 72 18.93 -20.83 9.32
N VAL A 73 18.26 -20.56 10.43
CA VAL A 73 17.55 -21.59 11.20
C VAL A 73 16.17 -21.73 10.59
N GLU A 74 15.83 -22.92 10.07
CA GLU A 74 14.49 -23.16 9.52
C GLU A 74 13.41 -23.09 10.60
N ASP A 75 12.22 -22.62 10.24
CA ASP A 75 11.09 -22.38 11.15
C ASP A 75 10.70 -23.60 12.00
N GLU A 76 10.89 -24.83 11.49
CA GLU A 76 10.60 -26.08 12.23
C GLU A 76 11.52 -26.30 13.44
N HIS A 77 12.71 -25.71 13.42
CA HIS A 77 13.74 -25.88 14.44
C HIS A 77 13.82 -24.70 15.42
N VAL A 78 12.97 -23.68 15.22
CA VAL A 78 12.86 -22.52 16.12
C VAL A 78 12.04 -22.93 17.35
N PRO A 79 12.59 -22.81 18.58
CA PRO A 79 11.91 -23.24 19.79
C PRO A 79 10.72 -22.33 20.13
N ASP A 80 9.61 -22.92 20.58
CA ASP A 80 8.47 -22.16 21.07
C ASP A 80 8.70 -21.68 22.51
N VAL A 81 9.24 -20.47 22.60
CA VAL A 81 9.51 -19.79 23.88
C VAL A 81 8.28 -19.53 24.74
N SER A 82 7.07 -19.59 24.16
CA SER A 82 5.81 -19.47 24.92
C SER A 82 5.58 -20.71 25.76
N LEU A 83 5.79 -21.91 25.18
CA LEU A 83 5.69 -23.19 25.90
C LEU A 83 6.74 -23.32 27.01
N ILE A 84 7.96 -22.81 26.78
CA ILE A 84 9.02 -22.78 27.81
C ILE A 84 8.60 -21.90 29.00
N GLY A 85 8.11 -20.69 28.74
CA GLY A 85 7.77 -19.75 29.80
C GLY A 85 6.50 -20.11 30.56
N GLU A 86 5.47 -20.63 29.87
CA GLU A 86 4.16 -20.99 30.44
C GLU A 86 4.15 -22.36 31.11
N MET A 87 4.69 -23.38 30.43
CA MET A 87 4.57 -24.78 30.82
C MET A 87 5.88 -25.37 31.35
N GLY A 88 7.00 -24.67 31.18
CA GLY A 88 8.32 -25.19 31.53
C GLY A 88 8.69 -26.42 30.71
N ASP A 89 8.26 -26.45 29.44
CA ASP A 89 8.50 -27.59 28.56
C ASP A 89 10.00 -27.85 28.39
N VAL A 90 10.41 -29.08 28.67
CA VAL A 90 11.81 -29.52 28.67
C VAL A 90 12.30 -29.74 27.25
N VAL A 91 11.43 -30.11 26.31
CA VAL A 91 11.79 -30.36 24.91
C VAL A 91 12.14 -29.04 24.23
N GLU A 92 11.26 -28.05 24.34
CA GLU A 92 11.48 -26.71 23.77
C GLU A 92 12.65 -25.98 24.46
N LEU A 93 12.81 -26.16 25.79
CA LEU A 93 13.99 -25.66 26.49
C LEU A 93 15.28 -26.33 26.00
N GLY A 94 15.24 -27.64 25.74
CA GLY A 94 16.34 -28.40 25.16
C GLY A 94 16.76 -27.83 23.80
N ARG A 95 15.79 -27.60 22.91
CA ARG A 95 16.01 -26.97 21.59
C ARG A 95 16.66 -25.59 21.70
N LEU A 96 16.16 -24.74 22.61
CA LEU A 96 16.74 -23.42 22.86
C LEU A 96 18.20 -23.52 23.33
N VAL A 97 18.50 -24.40 24.28
CA VAL A 97 19.87 -24.61 24.78
C VAL A 97 20.76 -25.20 23.69
N GLN A 98 20.23 -26.07 22.83
CA GLN A 98 20.94 -26.62 21.67
C GLN A 98 21.39 -25.52 20.70
N LEU A 99 20.51 -24.55 20.43
CA LEU A 99 20.86 -23.38 19.63
C LEU A 99 21.92 -22.50 20.31
N VAL A 100 21.89 -22.36 21.63
CA VAL A 100 22.93 -21.61 22.36
C VAL A 100 24.28 -22.33 22.27
N LEU A 101 24.29 -23.66 22.41
CA LEU A 101 25.48 -24.49 22.25
C LEU A 101 26.05 -24.37 20.83
N ALA A 102 25.19 -24.36 19.82
CA ALA A 102 25.58 -24.14 18.43
C ALA A 102 26.19 -22.73 18.20
N CYS A 103 25.69 -21.69 18.87
CA CYS A 103 26.33 -20.37 18.88
C CYS A 103 27.75 -20.45 19.48
N ALA A 104 27.91 -21.18 20.59
CA ALA A 104 29.21 -21.30 21.28
C ALA A 104 30.27 -22.03 20.45
N VAL A 105 29.89 -23.03 19.64
CA VAL A 105 30.84 -23.75 18.78
C VAL A 105 31.05 -23.10 17.41
N SER A 106 30.23 -22.10 17.06
CA SER A 106 30.31 -21.39 15.78
C SER A 106 30.85 -19.97 15.90
N CYS A 107 31.00 -19.42 17.12
CA CYS A 107 31.54 -18.08 17.32
C CYS A 107 33.06 -17.99 17.07
N GLU A 108 33.60 -16.77 17.05
CA GLU A 108 35.04 -16.53 16.86
C GLU A 108 35.90 -17.26 17.91
N LYS A 109 35.41 -17.35 19.16
CA LYS A 109 36.08 -18.02 20.29
C LYS A 109 35.72 -19.51 20.44
N LYS A 110 35.20 -20.15 19.38
CA LYS A 110 34.78 -21.57 19.41
C LYS A 110 35.81 -22.52 20.01
N HIS A 111 37.11 -22.28 19.80
CA HIS A 111 38.18 -23.13 20.32
C HIS A 111 38.21 -23.18 21.86
N GLU A 112 37.94 -22.07 22.55
CA GLU A 112 37.90 -22.02 24.03
C GLU A 112 36.71 -22.82 24.57
N HIS A 113 35.55 -22.70 23.93
CA HIS A 113 34.34 -23.43 24.30
C HIS A 113 34.46 -24.93 24.02
N ILE A 114 35.04 -25.31 22.87
CA ILE A 114 35.30 -26.72 22.53
C ILE A 114 36.29 -27.34 23.53
N GLN A 115 37.36 -26.63 23.91
CA GLN A 115 38.29 -27.10 24.93
C GLN A 115 37.59 -27.31 26.29
N GLN A 116 36.67 -26.43 26.68
CA GLN A 116 35.88 -26.61 27.90
C GLN A 116 35.01 -27.87 27.82
N ILE A 117 34.37 -28.13 26.67
CA ILE A 117 33.60 -29.37 26.46
C ILE A 117 34.50 -30.60 26.64
N MET A 118 35.74 -30.57 26.14
CA MET A 118 36.70 -31.68 26.29
C MET A 118 37.17 -31.94 27.73
N THR A 119 36.90 -31.03 28.68
CA THR A 119 37.18 -31.24 30.11
C THR A 119 36.02 -31.86 30.88
N LEU A 120 34.85 -32.01 30.25
CA LEU A 120 33.66 -32.63 30.87
C LEU A 120 33.83 -34.15 30.96
N GLU A 121 32.94 -34.81 31.71
CA GLU A 121 32.87 -36.28 31.75
C GLU A 121 32.53 -36.87 30.37
N GLU A 122 33.08 -38.02 30.01
CA GLU A 122 32.90 -38.66 28.70
C GLU A 122 31.43 -38.90 28.34
N SER A 123 30.62 -39.29 29.33
CA SER A 123 29.16 -39.45 29.19
C SER A 123 28.48 -38.14 28.77
N VAL A 124 28.90 -37.01 29.34
CA VAL A 124 28.40 -35.67 29.02
C VAL A 124 28.93 -35.18 27.67
N GLN A 125 30.21 -35.44 27.38
CA GLN A 125 30.82 -35.11 26.09
C GLN A 125 30.07 -35.76 24.94
N HIS A 126 29.68 -37.03 25.09
CA HIS A 126 28.90 -37.73 24.07
C HIS A 126 27.54 -37.06 23.84
N VAL A 127 26.80 -36.73 24.89
CA VAL A 127 25.49 -36.06 24.77
C VAL A 127 25.63 -34.70 24.09
N VAL A 128 26.64 -33.92 24.48
CA VAL A 128 26.94 -32.59 23.90
C VAL A 128 27.34 -32.74 22.43
N MET A 129 28.14 -33.75 22.07
CA MET A 129 28.53 -34.01 20.68
C MET A 129 27.33 -34.41 19.82
N THR A 130 26.45 -35.29 20.31
CA THR A 130 25.20 -35.64 19.60
C THR A 130 24.34 -34.41 19.39
N ALA A 131 24.19 -33.56 20.41
CA ALA A 131 23.42 -32.31 20.31
C ALA A 131 24.03 -31.33 19.29
N ILE A 132 25.36 -31.22 19.22
CA ILE A 132 26.06 -30.42 18.21
C ILE A 132 25.83 -31.00 16.83
N GLN A 133 25.97 -32.31 16.64
CA GLN A 133 25.79 -32.98 15.35
C GLN A 133 24.38 -32.78 14.80
N GLU A 134 23.35 -32.95 15.62
CA GLU A 134 21.96 -32.71 15.25
C GLU A 134 21.76 -31.26 14.76
N VAL A 135 22.21 -30.26 15.52
CA VAL A 135 22.05 -28.86 15.12
C VAL A 135 22.91 -28.50 13.91
N CYS A 136 24.10 -29.08 13.77
CA CYS A 136 24.94 -28.89 12.59
C CYS A 136 24.29 -29.47 11.32
N LEU A 137 23.58 -30.60 11.44
CA LEU A 137 22.86 -31.21 10.33
C LEU A 137 21.66 -30.33 9.93
N ILE A 138 20.97 -29.76 10.92
CA ILE A 138 19.85 -28.82 10.74
C ILE A 138 20.31 -27.50 10.11
N LEU A 139 21.44 -26.94 10.55
CA LEU A 139 21.99 -25.66 10.05
C LEU A 139 22.83 -25.83 8.77
N GLN A 140 22.75 -27.00 8.10
CA GLN A 140 23.50 -27.33 6.87
C GLN A 140 25.03 -27.12 7.01
N PHE A 141 25.55 -27.35 8.22
CA PHE A 141 26.92 -27.04 8.64
C PHE A 141 27.94 -28.14 8.30
N PHE A 142 27.53 -29.17 7.55
CA PHE A 142 28.31 -30.38 7.32
C PHE A 142 29.68 -30.14 6.69
N GLN A 143 29.87 -29.03 5.97
CA GLN A 143 31.13 -28.77 5.26
C GLN A 143 32.20 -28.03 6.07
N LEU A 144 31.88 -27.36 7.18
CA LEU A 144 32.85 -26.51 7.89
C LEU A 144 33.30 -27.01 9.27
N PHE A 145 32.54 -27.89 9.93
CA PHE A 145 32.93 -28.41 11.25
C PHE A 145 33.81 -29.66 11.17
N PHE A 146 33.61 -30.49 10.15
CA PHE A 146 34.37 -31.73 9.92
C PHE A 146 35.56 -31.56 8.97
N SER A 147 35.82 -30.35 8.47
CA SER A 147 37.03 -30.03 7.70
C SER A 147 38.30 -29.94 8.56
N LEU A 148 38.22 -30.16 9.88
CA LEU A 148 39.38 -30.48 10.72
C LEU A 148 39.61 -32.01 10.73
N PRO A 149 40.72 -32.53 10.15
CA PRO A 149 40.98 -33.98 10.02
C PRO A 149 41.19 -34.74 11.34
N HIS A 150 41.03 -34.10 12.50
CA HIS A 150 41.41 -34.64 13.80
C HIS A 150 40.27 -35.24 14.63
N TYR A 151 39.00 -34.87 14.38
CA TYR A 151 37.87 -35.33 15.20
C TYR A 151 37.07 -36.48 14.57
N SER A 152 37.03 -36.58 13.23
CA SER A 152 36.43 -37.74 12.54
C SER A 152 37.30 -39.00 12.69
N ARG A 153 38.62 -38.83 12.78
CA ARG A 153 39.58 -39.94 12.80
C ARG A 153 39.53 -40.77 14.07
N LYS A 154 39.07 -40.22 15.20
CA LYS A 154 39.06 -40.94 16.49
C LYS A 154 37.84 -41.87 16.67
N TYR A 155 36.75 -41.63 15.93
CA TYR A 155 35.56 -42.50 15.97
C TYR A 155 35.62 -43.64 14.97
N TYR A 156 36.30 -43.45 13.83
CA TYR A 156 36.62 -44.56 12.92
C TYR A 156 37.73 -45.47 13.46
N PHE A 157 38.71 -44.92 14.19
CA PHE A 157 39.81 -45.71 14.79
C PHE A 157 39.36 -46.74 15.84
N LEU A 158 38.27 -46.50 16.57
CA LEU A 158 37.80 -47.47 17.58
C LEU A 158 37.15 -48.72 16.97
N SER A 159 36.68 -48.63 15.73
CA SER A 159 36.16 -49.80 14.99
C SER A 159 37.28 -50.53 14.23
N GLU A 160 38.29 -49.79 13.75
CA GLU A 160 39.44 -50.32 13.01
C GLU A 160 40.50 -50.93 13.93
N GLU A 161 40.69 -50.41 15.17
CA GLU A 161 41.61 -51.00 16.17
C GLU A 161 41.17 -52.39 16.66
N LEU A 162 39.87 -52.73 16.58
CA LEU A 162 39.41 -54.08 16.89
C LEU A 162 39.79 -55.06 15.78
N ASP A 163 39.61 -54.66 14.52
CA ASP A 163 39.98 -55.48 13.34
C ASP A 163 41.50 -55.61 13.19
N GLU A 164 42.28 -54.53 13.40
CA GLU A 164 43.75 -54.59 13.36
C GLU A 164 44.34 -55.48 14.47
N LYS A 165 43.70 -55.52 15.65
CA LYS A 165 44.16 -56.37 16.76
C LYS A 165 43.84 -57.84 16.50
N ASP A 166 42.72 -58.14 15.86
CA ASP A 166 42.39 -59.49 15.40
C ASP A 166 43.30 -59.94 14.24
N ASP A 167 43.65 -59.05 13.31
CA ASP A 167 44.61 -59.33 12.23
C ASP A 167 46.03 -59.57 12.74
N VAL A 168 46.50 -58.77 13.70
CA VAL A 168 47.83 -58.96 14.32
C VAL A 168 47.87 -60.25 15.14
N THR A 169 46.79 -60.59 15.87
CA THR A 169 46.75 -61.87 16.60
C THR A 169 46.65 -63.07 15.66
N GLN A 170 45.97 -62.95 14.53
CA GLN A 170 45.92 -63.98 13.49
C GLN A 170 47.29 -64.18 12.83
N ARG A 171 47.99 -63.08 12.52
CA ARG A 171 49.35 -63.12 11.95
C ARG A 171 50.40 -63.66 12.92
N CYS A 172 50.25 -63.41 14.22
CA CYS A 172 51.07 -64.04 15.25
C CYS A 172 50.84 -65.56 15.31
N ARG A 173 49.58 -66.03 15.24
CA ARG A 173 49.29 -67.48 15.19
C ARG A 173 49.84 -68.15 13.93
N GLU A 174 49.75 -67.49 12.78
CA GLU A 174 50.31 -67.99 11.52
C GLU A 174 51.84 -68.08 11.59
N LEU A 175 52.52 -67.09 12.19
CA LEU A 175 53.98 -67.12 12.39
C LEU A 175 54.40 -68.21 13.39
N GLU A 176 53.65 -68.42 14.47
CA GLU A 176 53.89 -69.51 15.41
C GLU A 176 53.77 -70.88 14.73
N GLN A 177 52.78 -71.05 13.84
CA GLN A 177 52.60 -72.28 13.06
C GLN A 177 53.71 -72.48 12.01
N GLN A 178 54.18 -71.42 11.36
CA GLN A 178 55.33 -71.50 10.45
C GLN A 178 56.61 -71.87 11.19
N LEU A 179 56.82 -71.34 12.39
CA LEU A 179 57.96 -71.69 13.23
C LEU A 179 57.92 -73.15 13.68
N SER A 180 56.74 -73.70 14.00
CA SER A 180 56.62 -75.13 14.36
C SER A 180 56.96 -76.04 13.19
N VAL A 181 56.47 -75.73 11.99
CA VAL A 181 56.78 -76.52 10.78
C VAL A 181 58.28 -76.46 10.45
N LEU A 182 58.89 -75.27 10.49
CA LEU A 182 60.32 -75.12 10.24
C LEU A 182 61.18 -75.83 11.31
N MET A 183 60.73 -75.89 12.56
CA MET A 183 61.39 -76.66 13.61
C MET A 183 61.34 -78.18 13.33
N GLU A 184 60.20 -78.69 12.90
CA GLU A 184 60.03 -80.10 12.51
C GLU A 184 60.92 -80.45 11.30
N GLU A 185 60.91 -79.62 10.25
CA GLU A 185 61.77 -79.80 9.07
C GLU A 185 63.26 -79.74 9.42
N LYS A 186 63.68 -78.81 10.29
CA LYS A 186 65.07 -78.74 10.76
C LYS A 186 65.47 -80.02 11.51
N SER A 187 64.57 -80.57 12.33
CA SER A 187 64.83 -81.82 13.04
C SER A 187 64.92 -83.02 12.09
N ALA A 188 64.10 -83.05 11.04
CA ALA A 188 64.15 -84.07 9.98
C ALA A 188 65.45 -83.97 9.17
N MET A 189 65.84 -82.76 8.75
CA MET A 189 67.09 -82.53 8.03
C MET A 189 68.33 -82.89 8.87
N GLN A 190 68.29 -82.65 10.19
CA GLN A 190 69.35 -83.07 11.11
C GLN A 190 69.47 -84.60 11.17
N THR A 191 68.37 -85.33 11.23
CA THR A 191 68.41 -86.81 11.24
C THR A 191 68.90 -87.39 9.91
N GLU A 192 68.51 -86.79 8.78
CA GLU A 192 69.04 -87.16 7.46
C GLU A 192 70.55 -86.89 7.34
N LEU A 193 71.03 -85.74 7.81
CA LEU A 193 72.45 -85.40 7.84
C LEU A 193 73.25 -86.42 8.66
N GLN A 194 72.75 -86.84 9.82
CA GLN A 194 73.34 -87.90 10.62
C GLN A 194 73.44 -89.21 9.80
N SER A 195 72.35 -89.59 9.11
CA SER A 195 72.31 -90.82 8.31
C SER A 195 73.27 -90.80 7.11
N LEU A 196 73.42 -89.65 6.45
CA LEU A 196 74.33 -89.48 5.32
C LEU A 196 75.79 -89.48 5.77
N LYS A 197 76.09 -88.91 6.95
CA LYS A 197 77.42 -88.96 7.56
C LYS A 197 77.84 -90.39 7.92
N ASP A 198 76.88 -91.20 8.38
CA ASP A 198 77.08 -92.63 8.66
C ASP A 198 77.22 -93.49 7.39
N ARG A 199 76.67 -93.04 6.26
CA ARG A 199 76.87 -93.69 4.94
C ARG A 199 78.21 -93.31 4.32
N LEU A 200 78.64 -92.06 4.48
CA LEU A 200 79.91 -91.57 3.94
C LEU A 200 81.11 -92.18 4.68
N SER A 201 80.98 -92.46 5.97
CA SER A 201 82.01 -93.15 6.76
C SER A 201 82.23 -94.62 6.39
N ARG A 202 81.37 -95.21 5.54
CA ARG A 202 81.44 -96.62 5.08
C ARG A 202 82.04 -96.81 3.68
N CYS A 203 82.44 -95.74 2.98
CA CYS A 203 83.05 -95.84 1.65
C CYS A 203 84.47 -95.28 1.67
N GLU A 204 85.47 -96.15 1.78
CA GLU A 204 86.83 -95.86 1.32
C GLU A 204 86.98 -96.28 -0.16
N PRO A 205 87.74 -95.53 -0.98
CA PRO A 205 87.86 -95.78 -2.41
C PRO A 205 88.97 -96.78 -2.71
N GLN A 206 88.74 -97.67 -3.68
CA GLN A 206 89.79 -98.54 -4.23
C GLN A 206 90.04 -98.16 -5.70
N ASP A 207 91.27 -97.72 -5.96
CA ASP A 207 91.82 -97.39 -7.27
C ASP A 207 92.00 -98.61 -8.16
N ALA A 208 91.80 -98.43 -9.47
CA ALA A 208 92.77 -98.74 -10.54
C ALA A 208 92.10 -98.94 -11.92
N SER A 209 92.58 -98.22 -12.94
CA SER A 209 93.07 -98.81 -14.21
C SER A 209 93.23 -97.72 -15.29
N ALA A 210 94.49 -97.38 -15.57
CA ALA A 210 94.91 -96.25 -16.39
C ALA A 210 95.11 -96.55 -17.90
N THR A 211 94.59 -97.68 -18.43
CA THR A 211 94.76 -98.01 -19.86
C THR A 211 93.44 -98.23 -20.62
N ILE A 212 92.32 -98.31 -19.91
CA ILE A 212 90.96 -98.10 -20.46
C ILE A 212 90.70 -96.60 -20.72
N THR A 213 91.60 -95.73 -20.25
CA THR A 213 91.51 -94.26 -20.24
C THR A 213 91.60 -93.64 -21.62
N GLY A 214 92.39 -94.12 -22.58
CA GLY A 214 92.61 -93.38 -23.85
C GLY A 214 91.39 -93.29 -24.78
N LYS A 215 90.75 -94.43 -25.09
CA LYS A 215 89.50 -94.44 -25.88
C LYS A 215 88.32 -93.85 -25.10
N LYS A 216 88.27 -94.08 -23.78
CA LYS A 216 87.31 -93.38 -22.91
C LYS A 216 87.55 -91.88 -22.90
N LEU A 217 88.79 -91.41 -22.93
CA LEU A 217 89.14 -90.00 -22.92
C LEU A 217 88.79 -89.33 -24.24
N LEU A 218 88.98 -90.00 -25.38
CA LEU A 218 88.49 -89.48 -26.68
C LEU A 218 86.95 -89.42 -26.73
N LEU A 219 86.26 -90.46 -26.27
CA LEU A 219 84.80 -90.47 -26.19
C LEU A 219 84.27 -89.39 -25.24
N LEU A 220 84.92 -89.23 -24.08
CA LEU A 220 84.62 -88.16 -23.13
C LEU A 220 84.91 -86.79 -23.74
N GLN A 221 85.96 -86.65 -24.55
CA GLN A 221 86.28 -85.39 -25.22
C GLN A 221 85.23 -85.01 -26.27
N THR A 222 84.80 -85.95 -27.12
CA THR A 222 83.68 -85.72 -28.05
C THR A 222 82.38 -85.43 -27.30
N GLN A 223 82.14 -86.08 -26.17
CA GLN A 223 80.98 -85.80 -25.31
C GLN A 223 81.06 -84.41 -24.67
N ILE A 224 82.26 -83.96 -24.26
CA ILE A 224 82.48 -82.60 -23.76
C ILE A 224 82.22 -81.58 -24.87
N GLU A 225 82.71 -81.82 -26.09
CA GLU A 225 82.47 -80.94 -27.24
C GLU A 225 80.97 -80.84 -27.59
N GLN A 226 80.25 -81.96 -27.61
CA GLN A 226 78.79 -81.98 -27.82
C GLN A 226 78.05 -81.22 -26.71
N LEU A 227 78.41 -81.43 -25.45
CA LEU A 227 77.83 -80.72 -24.31
C LEU A 227 78.16 -79.22 -24.33
N GLN A 228 79.33 -78.83 -24.86
CA GLN A 228 79.70 -77.43 -25.06
C GLN A 228 78.86 -76.78 -26.16
N GLU A 229 78.66 -77.47 -27.28
CA GLU A 229 77.81 -76.97 -28.38
C GLU A 229 76.33 -76.89 -27.96
N GLU A 230 75.83 -77.89 -27.22
CA GLU A 230 74.49 -77.84 -26.62
C GLU A 230 74.37 -76.72 -25.59
N ASN A 231 75.37 -76.49 -24.73
CA ASN A 231 75.38 -75.36 -23.80
C ASN A 231 75.31 -74.03 -24.55
N TYR A 232 76.13 -73.83 -25.58
CA TYR A 232 76.12 -72.60 -26.37
C TYR A 232 74.76 -72.36 -27.05
N ARG A 233 74.14 -73.42 -27.58
CA ARG A 233 72.78 -73.34 -28.15
C ARG A 233 71.73 -73.01 -27.09
N LEU A 234 71.82 -73.61 -25.89
CA LEU A 234 70.93 -73.32 -24.77
C LEU A 234 71.11 -71.90 -24.26
N GLU A 235 72.35 -71.39 -24.20
CA GLU A 235 72.66 -70.01 -23.83
C GLU A 235 72.06 -69.01 -24.82
N ASN A 236 72.22 -69.23 -26.13
CA ASN A 236 71.60 -68.38 -27.15
C ASN A 236 70.07 -68.40 -27.04
N ASN A 237 69.45 -69.57 -26.89
CA ASN A 237 67.99 -69.67 -26.71
C ASN A 237 67.52 -68.99 -25.41
N ARG A 238 68.29 -69.10 -24.32
CA ARG A 238 68.01 -68.41 -23.07
C ARG A 238 68.06 -66.89 -23.25
N ASP A 239 69.07 -66.40 -23.97
CA ASP A 239 69.25 -64.96 -24.21
C ASP A 239 68.14 -64.42 -25.14
N ASP A 240 67.71 -65.16 -26.16
CA ASP A 240 66.55 -64.81 -26.99
C ASP A 240 65.24 -64.75 -26.18
N LEU A 241 65.01 -65.74 -25.31
CA LEU A 241 63.86 -65.76 -24.41
C LEU A 241 63.91 -64.60 -23.41
N ARG A 242 65.09 -64.25 -22.91
CA ARG A 242 65.30 -63.09 -22.03
C ARG A 242 64.94 -61.79 -22.74
N ILE A 243 65.45 -61.55 -23.95
CA ILE A 243 65.12 -60.35 -24.74
C ILE A 243 63.61 -60.27 -25.00
N ARG A 244 62.96 -61.41 -25.28
CA ARG A 244 61.51 -61.47 -25.47
C ARG A 244 60.74 -61.19 -24.18
N SER A 245 61.20 -61.68 -23.03
CA SER A 245 60.62 -61.35 -21.72
C SER A 245 60.71 -59.85 -21.45
N GLU A 246 61.89 -59.26 -21.63
CA GLU A 246 62.12 -57.82 -21.44
C GLU A 246 61.27 -56.97 -22.40
N ALA A 247 60.99 -57.46 -23.62
CA ALA A 247 60.09 -56.79 -24.58
C ALA A 247 58.62 -56.85 -24.15
N LEU A 248 58.16 -58.01 -23.68
CA LEU A 248 56.80 -58.17 -23.16
C LEU A 248 56.58 -57.38 -21.87
N GLU A 249 57.58 -57.33 -20.99
CA GLU A 249 57.55 -56.50 -19.76
C GLU A 249 57.41 -55.01 -20.10
N ARG A 250 58.12 -54.53 -21.12
CA ARG A 250 57.96 -53.16 -21.62
C ARG A 250 56.57 -52.89 -22.18
N GLU A 251 56.03 -53.80 -22.99
CA GLU A 251 54.67 -53.66 -23.54
C GLU A 251 53.60 -53.67 -22.43
N VAL A 252 53.76 -54.52 -21.42
CA VAL A 252 52.87 -54.53 -20.24
C VAL A 252 52.95 -53.20 -19.49
N ALA A 253 54.14 -52.64 -19.28
CA ALA A 253 54.29 -51.35 -18.62
C ALA A 253 53.65 -50.21 -19.44
N ASP A 254 53.85 -50.19 -20.76
CA ASP A 254 53.24 -49.19 -21.65
C ASP A 254 51.70 -49.29 -21.64
N LEU A 255 51.16 -50.51 -21.66
CA LEU A 255 49.72 -50.75 -21.56
C LEU A 255 49.14 -50.37 -20.19
N GLN A 256 49.88 -50.62 -19.11
CA GLN A 256 49.49 -50.19 -17.75
C GLN A 256 49.43 -48.66 -17.68
N HIS A 257 50.45 -47.96 -18.16
CA HIS A 257 50.48 -46.51 -18.17
C HIS A 257 49.33 -45.93 -19.02
N ARG A 258 49.05 -46.51 -20.19
CA ARG A 258 47.90 -46.13 -21.03
C ARG A 258 46.57 -46.34 -20.32
N ASN A 259 46.45 -47.40 -19.53
CA ASN A 259 45.25 -47.68 -18.76
C ASN A 259 45.06 -46.65 -17.65
N GLU A 260 46.12 -46.31 -16.92
CA GLU A 260 46.11 -45.24 -15.92
C GLU A 260 45.66 -43.90 -16.51
N GLU A 261 46.22 -43.49 -17.65
CA GLU A 261 45.81 -42.26 -18.37
C GLU A 261 44.32 -42.29 -18.73
N LEU A 262 43.84 -43.41 -19.29
CA LEU A 262 42.42 -43.57 -19.63
C LEU A 262 41.52 -43.53 -18.39
N THR A 263 41.96 -44.10 -17.27
CA THR A 263 41.21 -44.03 -16.00
C THR A 263 41.18 -42.61 -15.43
N SER A 264 42.27 -41.85 -15.53
CA SER A 264 42.31 -40.43 -15.13
C SER A 264 41.34 -39.59 -15.97
N LEU A 265 41.37 -39.76 -17.29
CA LEU A 265 40.45 -39.06 -18.20
C LEU A 265 38.98 -39.45 -17.95
N ALA A 266 38.70 -40.71 -17.62
CA ALA A 266 37.35 -41.14 -17.26
C ALA A 266 36.87 -40.50 -15.94
N GLN A 267 37.75 -40.35 -14.95
CA GLN A 267 37.46 -39.66 -13.70
C GLN A 267 37.21 -38.17 -13.95
N GLU A 268 38.04 -37.50 -14.74
CA GLU A 268 37.83 -36.10 -15.13
C GLU A 268 36.50 -35.90 -15.86
N ALA A 269 36.18 -36.76 -16.83
CA ALA A 269 34.89 -36.71 -17.54
C ALA A 269 33.70 -36.89 -16.60
N GLN A 270 33.83 -37.73 -15.56
CA GLN A 270 32.80 -37.90 -14.55
C GLN A 270 32.66 -36.64 -13.68
N THR A 271 33.76 -36.04 -13.23
CA THR A 271 33.72 -34.79 -12.45
C THR A 271 33.09 -33.63 -13.24
N LEU A 272 33.42 -33.47 -14.53
CA LEU A 272 32.82 -32.45 -15.39
C LEU A 272 31.32 -32.68 -15.60
N LYS A 273 30.90 -33.94 -15.66
CA LYS A 273 29.47 -34.29 -15.74
C LYS A 273 28.73 -33.89 -14.47
N ASP A 274 29.31 -34.18 -13.31
CA ASP A 274 28.74 -33.80 -12.01
C ASP A 274 28.64 -32.27 -11.89
N GLU A 275 29.67 -31.53 -12.33
CA GLU A 275 29.63 -30.06 -12.41
C GLU A 275 28.52 -29.55 -13.35
N MET A 276 28.36 -30.15 -14.53
CA MET A 276 27.28 -29.81 -15.46
C MET A 276 25.89 -30.03 -14.85
N ASP A 277 25.71 -31.10 -14.08
CA ASP A 277 24.43 -31.41 -13.44
C ASP A 277 24.13 -30.42 -12.29
N ILE A 278 25.16 -30.02 -11.52
CA ILE A 278 25.03 -28.92 -10.54
C ILE A 278 24.61 -27.61 -11.24
N LEU A 279 25.27 -27.28 -12.35
CA LEU A 279 24.94 -26.08 -13.12
C LEU A 279 23.50 -26.12 -13.68
N ARG A 280 23.03 -27.28 -14.15
CA ARG A 280 21.63 -27.46 -14.58
C ARG A 280 20.64 -27.21 -13.44
N HIS A 281 20.88 -27.79 -12.26
CA HIS A 281 20.02 -27.53 -11.10
C HIS A 281 20.04 -26.06 -10.68
N SER A 282 21.20 -25.39 -10.77
CA SER A 282 21.29 -23.96 -10.50
C SER A 282 20.51 -23.14 -11.53
N SER A 283 20.56 -23.51 -12.81
CA SER A 283 19.79 -22.88 -13.88
C SER A 283 18.29 -23.04 -13.67
N ASP A 284 17.82 -24.23 -13.31
CA ASP A 284 16.40 -24.46 -13.00
C ASP A 284 15.93 -23.63 -11.80
N ARG A 285 16.79 -23.47 -10.79
CA ARG A 285 16.51 -22.60 -9.65
C ARG A 285 16.41 -21.13 -10.08
N VAL A 286 17.30 -20.66 -10.95
CA VAL A 286 17.23 -19.31 -11.52
C VAL A 286 15.92 -19.11 -12.30
N SER A 287 15.55 -20.03 -13.19
CA SER A 287 14.28 -19.98 -13.94
C SER A 287 13.05 -19.90 -13.02
N ARG A 288 13.05 -20.64 -11.89
CA ARG A 288 11.98 -20.55 -10.89
C ARG A 288 11.93 -19.19 -10.20
N LEU A 289 13.09 -18.62 -9.86
CA LEU A 289 13.18 -17.29 -9.26
C LEU A 289 12.74 -16.20 -10.24
N GLU A 290 13.10 -16.31 -11.51
CA GLU A 290 12.65 -15.39 -12.57
C GLU A 290 11.11 -15.42 -12.72
N ALA A 291 10.51 -16.62 -12.75
CA ALA A 291 9.06 -16.76 -12.79
C ALA A 291 8.38 -16.11 -11.56
N LEU A 292 8.96 -16.28 -10.36
CA LEU A 292 8.50 -15.65 -9.13
C LEU A 292 8.59 -14.12 -9.22
N VAL A 293 9.72 -13.59 -9.72
CA VAL A 293 9.91 -12.15 -9.95
C VAL A 293 8.84 -11.61 -10.90
N ASP A 294 8.53 -12.30 -11.99
CA ASP A 294 7.49 -11.88 -12.92
C ASP A 294 6.08 -11.94 -12.30
N THR A 295 5.81 -12.88 -11.40
CA THR A 295 4.57 -12.85 -10.62
C THR A 295 4.49 -11.65 -9.68
N TYR A 296 5.62 -11.25 -9.06
CA TYR A 296 5.66 -10.07 -8.20
C TYR A 296 5.57 -8.77 -8.99
N LYS A 297 6.14 -8.69 -10.20
CA LYS A 297 5.93 -7.56 -11.12
C LYS A 297 4.45 -7.37 -11.45
N ARG A 298 3.75 -8.45 -11.81
CA ARG A 298 2.28 -8.40 -12.05
C ARG A 298 1.51 -7.92 -10.81
N LYS A 299 1.85 -8.44 -9.62
CA LYS A 299 1.23 -7.96 -8.37
C LYS A 299 1.51 -6.47 -8.10
N LEU A 300 2.69 -5.96 -8.46
CA LEU A 300 3.02 -4.53 -8.34
C LEU A 300 2.22 -3.68 -9.32
N GLU A 301 2.00 -4.16 -10.55
CA GLU A 301 1.11 -3.53 -11.53
C GLU A 301 -0.33 -3.46 -11.01
N ASP A 302 -0.86 -4.57 -10.47
CA ASP A 302 -2.19 -4.63 -9.84
C ASP A 302 -2.32 -3.64 -8.66
N LEU A 303 -1.27 -3.53 -7.82
CA LEU A 303 -1.23 -2.54 -6.75
C LEU A 303 -1.21 -1.10 -7.29
N GLY A 304 -0.54 -0.87 -8.42
CA GLY A 304 -0.55 0.40 -9.14
C GLY A 304 -1.95 0.76 -9.65
N ASP A 305 -2.67 -0.22 -10.20
CA ASP A 305 -4.05 -0.09 -10.66
C ASP A 305 -5.00 0.22 -9.50
N LEU A 306 -4.87 -0.52 -8.39
CA LEU A 306 -5.68 -0.29 -7.20
C LEU A 306 -5.44 1.10 -6.61
N ARG A 307 -4.19 1.57 -6.56
CA ARG A 307 -3.86 2.94 -6.13
C ARG A 307 -4.51 3.99 -7.03
N ARG A 308 -4.54 3.77 -8.35
CA ARG A 308 -5.23 4.68 -9.29
C ARG A 308 -6.74 4.66 -9.06
N GLN A 309 -7.34 3.51 -8.81
CA GLN A 309 -8.76 3.41 -8.46
C GLN A 309 -9.10 4.13 -7.15
N VAL A 310 -8.25 4.01 -6.12
CA VAL A 310 -8.43 4.73 -4.85
C VAL A 310 -8.40 6.24 -5.08
N ARG A 311 -7.43 6.77 -5.84
CA ARG A 311 -7.38 8.21 -6.18
C ARG A 311 -8.63 8.68 -6.92
N LEU A 312 -9.10 7.92 -7.90
CA LEU A 312 -10.34 8.25 -8.62
C LEU A 312 -11.57 8.25 -7.70
N LEU A 313 -11.63 7.35 -6.73
CA LEU A 313 -12.71 7.32 -5.73
C LEU A 313 -12.61 8.51 -4.77
N GLU A 314 -11.40 8.87 -4.34
CA GLU A 314 -11.14 10.06 -3.52
C GLU A 314 -11.57 11.34 -4.26
N GLU A 315 -11.18 11.52 -5.52
CA GLU A 315 -11.59 12.64 -6.37
C GLU A 315 -13.12 12.71 -6.57
N ARG A 316 -13.78 11.55 -6.78
CA ARG A 316 -15.24 11.52 -6.84
C ARG A 316 -15.88 11.91 -5.51
N ASN A 317 -15.30 11.48 -4.39
CA ASN A 317 -15.79 11.82 -3.06
C ASN A 317 -15.66 13.33 -2.78
N THR A 318 -14.53 13.95 -3.15
CA THR A 318 -14.35 15.40 -2.99
C THR A 318 -15.34 16.19 -3.84
N VAL A 319 -15.62 15.76 -5.07
CA VAL A 319 -16.66 16.35 -5.92
C VAL A 319 -18.05 16.21 -5.30
N TYR A 320 -18.39 15.03 -4.76
CA TYR A 320 -19.66 14.84 -4.05
C TYR A 320 -19.77 15.76 -2.83
N MET A 321 -18.70 15.88 -2.03
CA MET A 321 -18.66 16.78 -0.88
C MET A 321 -18.87 18.24 -1.30
N GLN A 322 -18.18 18.71 -2.34
CA GLN A 322 -18.37 20.06 -2.89
C GLN A 322 -19.82 20.27 -3.33
N ARG A 323 -20.40 19.31 -4.06
CA ARG A 323 -21.79 19.37 -4.49
C ARG A 323 -22.77 19.42 -3.32
N THR A 324 -22.51 18.68 -2.25
CA THR A 324 -23.32 18.75 -1.02
C THR A 324 -23.24 20.13 -0.38
N CYS A 325 -22.05 20.72 -0.27
CA CYS A 325 -21.89 22.08 0.26
C CYS A 325 -22.63 23.13 -0.58
N GLU A 326 -22.57 23.05 -1.92
CA GLU A 326 -23.33 23.93 -2.82
C GLU A 326 -24.85 23.81 -2.58
N LEU A 327 -25.36 22.59 -2.47
CA LEU A 327 -26.79 22.34 -2.21
C LEU A 327 -27.21 22.86 -0.83
N GLU A 328 -26.36 22.74 0.19
CA GLU A 328 -26.61 23.31 1.51
C GLU A 328 -26.64 24.85 1.49
N GLU A 329 -25.78 25.47 0.69
CA GLU A 329 -25.80 26.92 0.46
C GLU A 329 -27.05 27.38 -0.27
N GLU A 330 -27.47 26.66 -1.31
CA GLU A 330 -28.73 26.89 -2.01
C GLU A 330 -29.92 26.78 -1.06
N LEU A 331 -29.93 25.76 -0.20
CA LEU A 331 -30.96 25.56 0.82
C LEU A 331 -30.96 26.71 1.83
N ARG A 332 -29.80 27.19 2.28
CA ARG A 332 -29.70 28.37 3.16
C ARG A 332 -30.26 29.62 2.50
N ARG A 333 -29.94 29.87 1.22
CA ARG A 333 -30.50 30.98 0.44
C ARG A 333 -32.02 30.87 0.28
N ALA A 334 -32.52 29.69 -0.07
CA ALA A 334 -33.96 29.44 -0.19
C ALA A 334 -34.70 29.66 1.14
N ASN A 335 -34.13 29.20 2.25
CA ASN A 335 -34.69 29.42 3.59
C ASN A 335 -34.73 30.91 3.96
N ALA A 336 -33.69 31.69 3.63
CA ALA A 336 -33.69 33.14 3.83
C ALA A 336 -34.76 33.85 2.97
N GLY A 337 -34.96 33.41 1.72
CA GLY A 337 -36.06 33.89 0.88
C GLY A 337 -37.43 33.56 1.47
N ARG A 338 -37.59 32.35 2.04
CA ARG A 338 -38.84 31.94 2.73
C ARG A 338 -39.14 32.80 3.95
N THR A 339 -38.15 33.09 4.79
CA THR A 339 -38.36 33.95 5.97
C THR A 339 -38.75 35.38 5.58
N GLN A 340 -38.14 35.92 4.51
CA GLN A 340 -38.55 37.21 3.94
C GLN A 340 -40.00 37.16 3.41
N LEU A 341 -40.36 36.13 2.64
CA LEU A 341 -41.73 35.93 2.14
C LEU A 341 -42.74 35.87 3.29
N ASP A 342 -42.44 35.14 4.37
CA ASP A 342 -43.30 35.06 5.56
C ASP A 342 -43.41 36.41 6.29
N SER A 343 -42.37 37.23 6.27
CA SER A 343 -42.43 38.61 6.80
C SER A 343 -43.34 39.50 5.95
N TYR A 344 -43.23 39.45 4.63
CA TYR A 344 -44.11 40.18 3.72
C TYR A 344 -45.55 39.71 3.80
N LYS A 345 -45.79 38.39 3.92
CA LYS A 345 -47.13 37.85 4.18
C LYS A 345 -47.72 38.47 5.45
N ARG A 346 -46.98 38.51 6.57
CA ARG A 346 -47.47 39.15 7.81
C ARG A 346 -47.78 40.63 7.62
N GLN A 347 -46.92 41.38 6.92
CA GLN A 347 -47.17 42.80 6.61
C GLN A 347 -48.44 42.98 5.77
N VAL A 348 -48.66 42.14 4.75
CA VAL A 348 -49.88 42.17 3.94
C VAL A 348 -51.12 41.90 4.79
N HIS A 349 -51.08 40.91 5.69
CA HIS A 349 -52.21 40.64 6.59
C HIS A 349 -52.47 41.81 7.54
N GLU A 350 -51.43 42.44 8.08
CA GLU A 350 -51.57 43.60 8.96
C GLU A 350 -52.15 44.82 8.22
N LEU A 351 -51.66 45.10 7.00
CA LEU A 351 -52.19 46.18 6.16
C LEU A 351 -53.64 45.89 5.76
N HIS A 352 -53.99 44.64 5.44
CA HIS A 352 -55.35 44.25 5.13
C HIS A 352 -56.28 44.44 6.35
N ALA A 353 -55.84 44.07 7.55
CA ALA A 353 -56.60 44.31 8.78
C ALA A 353 -56.77 45.81 9.10
N LYS A 354 -55.72 46.63 8.87
CA LYS A 354 -55.82 48.09 8.98
C LYS A 354 -56.82 48.65 7.98
N HIS A 355 -56.71 48.23 6.72
CA HIS A 355 -57.61 48.67 5.66
C HIS A 355 -59.07 48.29 5.95
N SER A 356 -59.35 47.07 6.40
CA SER A 356 -60.71 46.67 6.78
C SER A 356 -61.24 47.45 7.98
N SER A 357 -60.38 47.76 8.97
CA SER A 357 -60.77 48.59 10.11
C SER A 357 -61.09 50.05 9.72
N GLU A 358 -60.32 50.64 8.80
CA GLU A 358 -60.60 51.97 8.26
C GLU A 358 -61.83 51.99 7.36
N ALA A 359 -62.04 50.93 6.56
CA ALA A 359 -63.27 50.77 5.78
C ALA A 359 -64.50 50.73 6.70
N MET A 360 -64.47 49.95 7.79
CA MET A 360 -65.56 49.93 8.78
C MET A 360 -65.77 51.30 9.46
N LYS A 361 -64.71 52.05 9.74
CA LYS A 361 -64.85 53.43 10.28
C LYS A 361 -65.47 54.36 9.24
N ALA A 362 -65.07 54.27 7.98
CA ALA A 362 -65.63 55.06 6.90
C ALA A 362 -67.13 54.76 6.72
N GLU A 363 -67.54 53.48 6.77
CA GLU A 363 -68.95 53.09 6.75
C GLU A 363 -69.74 53.67 7.92
N LYS A 364 -69.18 53.66 9.15
CA LYS A 364 -69.80 54.30 10.32
C LYS A 364 -70.01 55.80 10.11
N TRP A 365 -68.98 56.53 9.68
CA TRP A 365 -69.08 57.96 9.42
C TRP A 365 -70.04 58.28 8.28
N GLN A 366 -70.11 57.45 7.23
CA GLN A 366 -71.10 57.59 6.17
C GLN A 366 -72.53 57.43 6.70
N PHE A 367 -72.76 56.46 7.59
CA PHE A 367 -74.06 56.27 8.23
C PHE A 367 -74.43 57.46 9.12
N GLU A 368 -73.50 57.94 9.95
CA GLU A 368 -73.72 59.11 10.81
C GLU A 368 -73.99 60.38 9.99
N TYR A 369 -73.23 60.60 8.91
CA TYR A 369 -73.44 61.70 7.99
C TYR A 369 -74.84 61.65 7.36
N LYS A 370 -75.26 60.48 6.83
CA LYS A 370 -76.61 60.30 6.26
C LYS A 370 -77.69 60.61 7.29
N ASN A 371 -77.59 60.07 8.50
CA ASN A 371 -78.56 60.34 9.57
C ASN A 371 -78.62 61.83 9.95
N LEU A 372 -77.47 62.51 10.01
CA LEU A 372 -77.43 63.94 10.29
C LEU A 372 -77.99 64.78 9.13
N HIS A 373 -77.72 64.34 7.89
CA HIS A 373 -78.26 64.94 6.68
C HIS A 373 -79.79 64.80 6.61
N ASP A 374 -80.33 63.62 6.88
CA ASP A 374 -81.78 63.37 6.94
C ASP A 374 -82.45 64.25 8.00
N LYS A 375 -81.83 64.41 9.17
CA LYS A 375 -82.30 65.34 10.21
C LYS A 375 -82.27 66.79 9.75
N TYR A 376 -81.20 67.20 9.07
CA TYR A 376 -81.08 68.54 8.50
C TYR A 376 -82.15 68.80 7.43
N GLU A 377 -82.40 67.85 6.53
CA GLU A 377 -83.48 67.93 5.55
C GLU A 377 -84.87 68.02 6.20
N ALA A 378 -85.12 67.25 7.26
CA ALA A 378 -86.35 67.33 8.02
C ALA A 378 -86.55 68.73 8.63
N LEU A 379 -85.51 69.29 9.25
CA LEU A 379 -85.53 70.65 9.78
C LEU A 379 -85.70 71.72 8.69
N LEU A 380 -85.12 71.52 7.50
CA LEU A 380 -85.34 72.41 6.35
C LEU A 380 -86.82 72.39 5.92
N LYS A 381 -87.42 71.21 5.80
CA LYS A 381 -88.85 71.06 5.46
C LYS A 381 -89.74 71.69 6.53
N GLU A 382 -89.42 71.53 7.81
CA GLU A 382 -90.14 72.21 8.89
C GLU A 382 -89.99 73.73 8.83
N LYS A 383 -88.78 74.24 8.55
CA LYS A 383 -88.54 75.66 8.34
C LYS A 383 -89.36 76.20 7.17
N GLU A 384 -89.39 75.49 6.05
CA GLU A 384 -90.20 75.85 4.88
C GLU A 384 -91.70 75.86 5.21
N ARG A 385 -92.18 74.86 5.96
CA ARG A 385 -93.56 74.82 6.47
C ARG A 385 -93.86 76.03 7.35
N LEU A 386 -93.01 76.35 8.32
CA LEU A 386 -93.18 77.52 9.19
C LEU A 386 -93.13 78.84 8.41
N ILE A 387 -92.28 78.92 7.38
CA ILE A 387 -92.23 80.06 6.45
C ILE A 387 -93.58 80.21 5.74
N SER A 388 -94.13 79.12 5.20
CA SER A 388 -95.43 79.12 4.52
C SER A 388 -96.58 79.47 5.47
N GLU A 389 -96.58 78.95 6.70
CA GLU A 389 -97.55 79.30 7.74
C GLU A 389 -97.45 80.76 8.15
N ARG A 390 -96.23 81.29 8.27
CA ARG A 390 -96.01 82.71 8.53
C ARG A 390 -96.50 83.57 7.37
N ASP A 391 -96.27 83.15 6.12
CA ASP A 391 -96.72 83.89 4.94
C ASP A 391 -98.26 83.87 4.82
N THR A 392 -98.92 82.73 5.04
CA THR A 392 -100.40 82.68 5.09
C THR A 392 -100.98 83.46 6.27
N LEU A 393 -100.34 83.44 7.45
CA LEU A 393 -100.75 84.28 8.58
C LEU A 393 -100.52 85.77 8.30
N ARG A 394 -99.49 86.13 7.52
CA ARG A 394 -99.27 87.49 7.07
C ARG A 394 -100.35 87.91 6.08
N GLU A 395 -100.64 87.08 5.08
CA GLU A 395 -101.71 87.31 4.10
C GLU A 395 -103.06 87.49 4.80
N THR A 396 -103.44 86.60 5.72
CA THR A 396 -104.69 86.74 6.49
C THR A 396 -104.71 87.98 7.40
N ASN A 397 -103.58 88.38 7.98
CA ASN A 397 -103.49 89.65 8.71
C ASN A 397 -103.64 90.86 7.77
N GLU A 398 -103.05 90.81 6.58
CA GLU A 398 -103.19 91.83 5.55
C GLU A 398 -104.63 91.90 5.05
N GLU A 399 -105.30 90.77 4.81
CA GLU A 399 -106.72 90.68 4.49
C GLU A 399 -107.60 91.24 5.62
N LEU A 400 -107.32 90.91 6.89
CA LEU A 400 -108.03 91.47 8.03
C LEU A 400 -107.79 92.98 8.18
N ARG A 401 -106.58 93.46 7.93
CA ARG A 401 -106.27 94.91 7.88
C ARG A 401 -107.01 95.58 6.72
N CYS A 402 -107.03 94.97 5.53
CA CYS A 402 -107.79 95.43 4.38
C CYS A 402 -109.29 95.44 4.67
N ALA A 403 -109.82 94.42 5.37
CA ALA A 403 -111.19 94.37 5.83
C ALA A 403 -111.47 95.45 6.89
N GLN A 404 -110.54 95.73 7.80
CA GLN A 404 -110.66 96.84 8.77
C GLN A 404 -110.53 98.21 8.10
N VAL A 405 -109.70 98.37 7.08
CA VAL A 405 -109.61 99.59 6.25
C VAL A 405 -110.84 99.73 5.40
N GLN A 406 -111.38 98.65 4.81
CA GLN A 406 -112.69 98.65 4.16
C GLN A 406 -113.79 98.99 5.16
N GLN A 407 -113.76 98.49 6.41
CA GLN A 407 -114.76 98.81 7.43
C GLN A 407 -114.64 100.26 7.92
N LYS A 408 -113.41 100.81 8.00
CA LYS A 408 -113.12 102.23 8.24
C LYS A 408 -113.48 103.12 7.04
N CYS A 409 -113.33 102.65 5.80
CA CYS A 409 -113.76 103.31 4.57
C CYS A 409 -115.29 103.21 4.37
N PHE A 410 -115.93 102.13 4.82
CA PHE A 410 -117.39 101.99 4.88
C PHE A 410 -118.00 102.88 5.97
N SER A 411 -117.22 103.31 6.96
CA SER A 411 -117.61 104.36 7.91
C SER A 411 -117.14 105.76 7.50
N GLN A 412 -116.32 105.90 6.45
CA GLN A 412 -115.86 107.19 5.93
C GLN A 412 -115.42 107.06 4.46
N ALA A 413 -116.27 107.53 3.55
CA ALA A 413 -116.16 107.49 2.09
C ALA A 413 -116.82 106.28 1.41
N GLY A 414 -118.14 106.41 1.26
CA GLY A 414 -118.79 105.87 0.08
C GLY A 414 -118.25 106.53 -1.19
N SER A 415 -118.19 105.72 -2.24
CA SER A 415 -118.18 106.07 -3.66
C SER A 415 -116.85 105.92 -4.42
N LEU A 416 -116.97 105.11 -5.48
CA LEU A 416 -116.15 105.00 -6.70
C LEU A 416 -114.95 104.04 -6.64
N VAL A 417 -115.11 102.82 -7.15
CA VAL A 417 -114.90 102.37 -8.56
C VAL A 417 -113.41 102.22 -8.88
N SER A 418 -112.99 101.00 -9.24
CA SER A 418 -111.90 100.84 -10.20
C SER A 418 -111.99 99.52 -10.95
N ASP A 419 -111.75 99.64 -12.24
CA ASP A 419 -111.73 98.62 -13.27
C ASP A 419 -110.29 98.14 -13.53
N SER A 420 -110.22 96.88 -13.93
CA SER A 420 -109.26 96.14 -14.80
C SER A 420 -107.75 96.46 -14.88
N GLY A 421 -106.98 95.38 -15.10
CA GLY A 421 -105.90 95.43 -16.09
C GLY A 421 -104.66 94.60 -15.81
N ALA A 422 -104.51 93.49 -16.55
CA ALA A 422 -103.41 92.54 -16.52
C ALA A 422 -102.03 93.11 -16.95
N VAL A 423 -100.95 92.59 -16.36
CA VAL A 423 -99.56 92.87 -16.76
C VAL A 423 -98.81 91.55 -16.96
N GLY A 424 -98.66 91.16 -18.22
CA GLY A 424 -97.65 90.21 -18.68
C GLY A 424 -96.57 90.97 -19.45
N ASN A 425 -95.31 90.56 -19.29
CA ASN A 425 -94.10 91.04 -19.97
C ASN A 425 -93.54 92.42 -19.56
N LEU A 426 -93.00 92.50 -18.33
CA LEU A 426 -92.16 93.62 -17.87
C LEU A 426 -90.73 93.22 -17.48
N ALA A 427 -90.38 91.92 -17.50
CA ALA A 427 -89.08 91.44 -17.03
C ALA A 427 -87.95 91.51 -18.10
N SER A 428 -88.30 91.76 -19.36
CA SER A 428 -87.33 91.82 -20.46
C SER A 428 -86.85 93.25 -20.77
N GLU A 429 -87.46 94.29 -20.17
CA GLU A 429 -87.21 95.70 -20.50
C GLU A 429 -86.63 96.54 -19.33
N ILE A 430 -86.38 95.93 -18.16
CA ILE A 430 -85.85 96.61 -16.95
C ILE A 430 -84.38 96.25 -16.66
N MET A 431 -83.71 95.42 -17.47
CA MET A 431 -82.28 95.18 -17.27
C MET A 431 -81.45 96.34 -17.84
N PRO A 432 -80.68 97.08 -17.02
CA PRO A 432 -79.82 98.16 -17.52
C PRO A 432 -78.87 97.63 -18.60
N THR A 433 -78.62 98.42 -19.66
CA THR A 433 -77.76 98.06 -20.81
C THR A 433 -76.36 97.58 -20.38
N GLU A 434 -75.84 98.13 -19.29
CA GLU A 434 -74.55 97.73 -18.67
C GLU A 434 -74.53 96.27 -18.18
N PHE A 435 -75.67 95.76 -17.70
CA PHE A 435 -75.79 94.35 -17.28
C PHE A 435 -75.93 93.39 -18.47
N GLN A 436 -76.56 93.83 -19.57
CA GLN A 436 -76.59 93.04 -20.81
C GLN A 436 -75.19 92.93 -21.43
N GLU A 437 -74.42 94.03 -21.44
CA GLU A 437 -73.04 94.03 -21.95
C GLU A 437 -72.08 93.17 -21.11
N THR A 438 -72.23 93.16 -19.79
CA THR A 438 -71.42 92.30 -18.90
C THR A 438 -71.78 90.82 -19.06
N VAL A 439 -73.05 90.47 -19.23
CA VAL A 439 -73.47 89.10 -19.51
C VAL A 439 -72.93 88.62 -20.85
N VAL A 440 -73.00 89.44 -21.91
CA VAL A 440 -72.44 89.08 -23.22
C VAL A 440 -70.91 88.95 -23.17
N ARG A 441 -70.22 89.82 -22.43
CA ARG A 441 -68.76 89.72 -22.21
C ARG A 441 -68.38 88.45 -21.47
N LEU A 442 -69.07 88.13 -20.38
CA LEU A 442 -68.85 86.90 -19.60
C LEU A 442 -69.21 85.63 -20.39
N GLN A 443 -70.20 85.70 -21.28
CA GLN A 443 -70.51 84.61 -22.21
C GLN A 443 -69.43 84.43 -23.27
N SER A 444 -68.88 85.52 -23.81
CA SER A 444 -67.72 85.47 -24.72
C SER A 444 -66.47 84.94 -24.01
N GLU A 445 -66.23 85.35 -22.76
CA GLU A 445 -65.11 84.91 -21.94
C GLU A 445 -65.23 83.42 -21.57
N ASN A 446 -66.41 82.96 -21.14
CA ASN A 446 -66.66 81.53 -20.92
C ASN A 446 -66.44 80.70 -22.19
N LYS A 447 -66.91 81.20 -23.34
CA LYS A 447 -66.69 80.51 -24.62
C LYS A 447 -65.20 80.41 -24.97
N MET A 448 -64.43 81.46 -24.68
CA MET A 448 -62.97 81.45 -24.85
C MET A 448 -62.28 80.48 -23.88
N LEU A 449 -62.71 80.46 -22.60
CA LEU A 449 -62.17 79.55 -21.59
C LEU A 449 -62.46 78.08 -21.93
N CYS A 450 -63.66 77.75 -22.41
CA CYS A 450 -63.98 76.39 -22.88
C CYS A 450 -63.09 75.97 -24.07
N ALA A 451 -62.91 76.85 -25.07
CA ALA A 451 -62.02 76.56 -26.20
C ALA A 451 -60.56 76.39 -25.76
N GLN A 452 -60.12 77.16 -24.76
CA GLN A 452 -58.79 77.05 -24.18
C GLN A 452 -58.62 75.73 -23.41
N GLU A 453 -59.62 75.30 -22.62
CA GLU A 453 -59.63 74.02 -21.92
C GLU A 453 -59.57 72.83 -22.90
N GLU A 454 -60.34 72.89 -23.98
CA GLU A 454 -60.29 71.87 -25.06
C GLU A 454 -58.90 71.80 -25.70
N SER A 455 -58.26 72.94 -25.97
CA SER A 455 -56.87 72.98 -26.48
C SER A 455 -55.86 72.40 -25.49
N TYR A 456 -56.04 72.62 -24.18
CA TYR A 456 -55.19 72.02 -23.16
C TYR A 456 -55.42 70.51 -23.04
N ARG A 457 -56.67 70.04 -23.12
CA ARG A 457 -56.99 68.61 -23.13
C ARG A 457 -56.38 67.91 -24.35
N GLN A 458 -56.44 68.54 -25.52
CA GLN A 458 -55.81 68.00 -26.72
C GLN A 458 -54.28 67.90 -26.56
N ARG A 459 -53.62 68.97 -26.09
CA ARG A 459 -52.17 68.95 -25.82
C ARG A 459 -51.78 67.92 -24.77
N LEU A 460 -52.60 67.73 -23.73
CA LEU A 460 -52.38 66.72 -22.71
C LEU A 460 -52.48 65.31 -23.31
N GLY A 461 -53.44 65.06 -24.20
CA GLY A 461 -53.57 63.81 -24.94
C GLY A 461 -52.39 63.54 -25.87
N GLU A 462 -51.90 64.55 -26.58
CA GLU A 462 -50.69 64.44 -27.44
C GLU A 462 -49.45 64.11 -26.61
N VAL A 463 -49.25 64.78 -25.47
CA VAL A 463 -48.13 64.48 -24.55
C VAL A 463 -48.24 63.07 -23.96
N GLN A 464 -49.44 62.62 -23.60
CA GLN A 464 -49.67 61.26 -23.14
C GLN A 464 -49.35 60.23 -24.25
N ALA A 465 -49.76 60.48 -25.49
CA ALA A 465 -49.44 59.61 -26.62
C ALA A 465 -47.92 59.52 -26.87
N HIS A 466 -47.22 60.66 -26.82
CA HIS A 466 -45.76 60.68 -26.93
C HIS A 466 -45.06 59.96 -25.78
N LEU A 467 -45.58 60.07 -24.55
CA LEU A 467 -45.03 59.34 -23.41
C LEU A 467 -45.20 57.83 -23.58
N GLU A 468 -46.37 57.39 -24.03
CA GLU A 468 -46.62 55.97 -24.31
C GLU A 468 -45.73 55.44 -25.44
N GLU A 469 -45.53 56.22 -26.51
CA GLU A 469 -44.64 55.86 -27.61
C GLU A 469 -43.17 55.78 -27.16
N ALA A 470 -42.73 56.75 -26.35
CA ALA A 470 -41.40 56.73 -25.73
C ALA A 470 -41.23 55.50 -24.83
N GLN A 471 -42.22 55.16 -23.99
CA GLN A 471 -42.18 53.96 -23.15
C GLN A 471 -42.15 52.68 -23.96
N ARG A 472 -42.93 52.57 -25.05
CA ARG A 472 -42.88 51.42 -25.96
C ARG A 472 -41.49 51.28 -26.58
N SER A 473 -40.91 52.38 -27.08
CA SER A 473 -39.57 52.36 -27.66
C SER A 473 -38.49 51.99 -26.64
N GLN A 474 -38.58 52.50 -25.41
CA GLN A 474 -37.69 52.15 -24.31
C GLN A 474 -37.77 50.65 -24.01
N ASN A 475 -38.97 50.08 -23.87
CA ASN A 475 -39.16 48.65 -23.63
C ASN A 475 -38.57 47.79 -24.77
N THR A 476 -38.71 48.23 -26.03
CA THR A 476 -38.08 47.52 -27.16
C THR A 476 -36.56 47.59 -27.12
N LEU A 477 -35.97 48.72 -26.74
CA LEU A 477 -34.52 48.86 -26.61
C LEU A 477 -33.98 48.06 -25.42
N GLU A 478 -34.70 48.04 -24.29
CA GLU A 478 -34.32 47.25 -23.11
C GLU A 478 -34.33 45.74 -23.41
N THR A 479 -35.35 45.26 -24.14
CA THR A 479 -35.42 43.86 -24.56
C THR A 479 -34.31 43.50 -25.55
N GLN A 480 -34.00 44.36 -26.52
CA GLN A 480 -32.87 44.17 -27.43
C GLN A 480 -31.52 44.18 -26.70
N ASN A 481 -31.33 45.10 -25.75
CA ASN A 481 -30.10 45.19 -24.96
C ASN A 481 -29.91 43.94 -24.09
N ARG A 482 -30.99 43.43 -23.47
CA ARG A 482 -30.95 42.16 -22.74
C ARG A 482 -30.56 40.97 -23.64
N LEU A 483 -31.11 40.89 -24.84
CA LEU A 483 -30.76 39.84 -25.81
C LEU A 483 -29.29 39.96 -26.27
N SER A 484 -28.83 41.18 -26.56
CA SER A 484 -27.44 41.43 -26.93
C SER A 484 -26.48 41.06 -25.80
N GLN A 485 -26.80 41.41 -24.55
CA GLN A 485 -26.03 40.99 -23.37
C GLN A 485 -25.99 39.46 -23.23
N GLN A 486 -27.11 38.77 -23.43
CA GLN A 486 -27.13 37.30 -23.44
C GLN A 486 -26.24 36.71 -24.53
N GLN A 487 -26.25 37.27 -25.73
CA GLN A 487 -25.37 36.86 -26.83
C GLN A 487 -23.89 37.11 -26.50
N ILE A 488 -23.56 38.26 -25.90
CA ILE A 488 -22.20 38.57 -25.45
C ILE A 488 -21.75 37.54 -24.42
N THR A 489 -22.57 37.23 -23.41
CA THR A 489 -22.22 36.22 -22.40
C THR A 489 -22.01 34.84 -23.02
N GLN A 490 -22.84 34.43 -23.98
CA GLN A 490 -22.68 33.16 -24.69
C GLN A 490 -21.40 33.12 -25.54
N LEU A 491 -21.07 34.21 -26.23
CA LEU A 491 -19.82 34.31 -26.99
C LEU A 491 -18.60 34.32 -26.06
N CYS A 492 -18.67 35.01 -24.93
CA CYS A 492 -17.61 34.99 -23.91
C CYS A 492 -17.38 33.57 -23.38
N SER A 493 -18.44 32.81 -23.05
CA SER A 493 -18.28 31.42 -22.61
C SER A 493 -17.69 30.53 -23.71
N GLN A 494 -18.08 30.72 -24.97
CA GLN A 494 -17.48 29.98 -26.10
C GLN A 494 -16.00 30.32 -26.29
N VAL A 495 -15.62 31.59 -26.14
CA VAL A 495 -14.21 32.01 -26.21
C VAL A 495 -13.41 31.42 -25.04
N GLU A 496 -13.96 31.42 -23.82
CA GLU A 496 -13.32 30.79 -22.65
C GLU A 496 -13.14 29.28 -22.84
N ASP A 497 -14.15 28.59 -23.38
CA ASP A 497 -14.07 27.16 -23.67
C ASP A 497 -13.03 26.86 -24.76
N LEU A 498 -12.96 27.68 -25.81
CA LEU A 498 -11.93 27.56 -26.85
C LEU A 498 -10.52 27.86 -26.31
N GLN A 499 -10.37 28.84 -25.42
CA GLN A 499 -9.10 29.14 -24.75
C GLN A 499 -8.64 27.98 -23.87
N LYS A 500 -9.55 27.38 -23.10
CA LYS A 500 -9.27 26.17 -22.31
C LYS A 500 -8.86 25.00 -23.21
N ALA A 501 -9.60 24.75 -24.30
CA ALA A 501 -9.27 23.71 -25.26
C ALA A 501 -7.89 23.93 -25.92
N LEU A 502 -7.53 25.18 -26.22
CA LEU A 502 -6.22 25.52 -26.77
C LEU A 502 -5.10 25.30 -25.73
N GLN A 503 -5.31 25.71 -24.49
CA GLN A 503 -4.35 25.50 -23.41
C GLN A 503 -4.16 24.01 -23.07
N GLU A 504 -5.23 23.21 -23.15
CA GLU A 504 -5.17 21.75 -23.07
C GLU A 504 -4.43 21.11 -24.27
N GLN A 505 -4.49 21.70 -25.46
CA GLN A 505 -3.68 21.24 -26.59
C GLN A 505 -2.21 21.64 -26.47
N ASP A 506 -1.91 22.86 -26.03
CA ASP A 506 -0.53 23.32 -25.83
C ASP A 506 0.16 22.50 -24.74
N SER A 507 -0.51 22.24 -23.62
CA SER A 507 0.01 21.33 -22.57
C SER A 507 0.25 19.90 -23.07
N LYS A 508 -0.66 19.36 -23.90
CA LYS A 508 -0.44 18.05 -24.54
C LYS A 508 0.71 18.08 -25.55
N ALA A 509 0.88 19.16 -26.30
CA ALA A 509 1.98 19.33 -27.24
C ALA A 509 3.33 19.49 -26.53
N GLU A 510 3.36 20.21 -25.41
CA GLU A 510 4.53 20.33 -24.53
C GLU A 510 4.91 18.98 -23.92
N ASP A 511 3.96 18.18 -23.45
CA ASP A 511 4.21 16.81 -22.94
C ASP A 511 4.76 15.85 -24.02
N VAL A 512 4.25 15.95 -25.26
CA VAL A 512 4.78 15.17 -26.39
C VAL A 512 6.18 15.64 -26.78
N SER A 513 6.46 16.95 -26.70
CA SER A 513 7.81 17.48 -26.96
C SER A 513 8.81 17.06 -25.87
N PHE A 514 8.39 17.05 -24.60
CA PHE A 514 9.23 16.60 -23.47
C PHE A 514 9.57 15.12 -23.59
N THR A 515 8.59 14.27 -23.94
CA THR A 515 8.82 12.84 -24.16
C THR A 515 9.69 12.57 -25.39
N HIS A 516 9.58 13.37 -26.46
CA HIS A 516 10.43 13.26 -27.64
C HIS A 516 11.88 13.72 -27.38
N VAL A 517 12.09 14.80 -26.63
CA VAL A 517 13.44 15.26 -26.23
C VAL A 517 14.10 14.25 -25.29
N HIS A 518 13.33 13.69 -24.35
CA HIS A 518 13.87 12.72 -23.40
C HIS A 518 14.27 11.40 -24.08
N SER A 519 13.48 10.94 -25.07
CA SER A 519 13.83 9.77 -25.88
C SER A 519 15.03 10.03 -26.80
N LEU A 520 15.18 11.21 -27.38
CA LEU A 520 16.37 11.61 -28.15
C LEU A 520 17.63 11.70 -27.27
N GLN A 521 17.54 12.17 -26.03
CA GLN A 521 18.65 12.16 -25.06
C GLN A 521 19.07 10.74 -24.66
N LEU A 522 18.11 9.82 -24.50
CA LEU A 522 18.38 8.40 -24.25
C LEU A 522 19.10 7.72 -25.43
N VAL A 523 18.68 8.01 -26.66
CA VAL A 523 19.37 7.52 -27.87
C VAL A 523 20.78 8.12 -28.00
N SER A 524 20.96 9.40 -27.69
CA SER A 524 22.27 10.06 -27.69
C SER A 524 23.23 9.49 -26.63
N HIS A 525 22.73 9.18 -25.42
CA HIS A 525 23.52 8.47 -24.41
C HIS A 525 23.90 7.06 -24.86
N SER A 526 22.97 6.32 -25.47
CA SER A 526 23.23 4.96 -25.98
C SER A 526 24.26 4.97 -27.11
N CYS A 527 24.22 5.94 -28.03
CA CYS A 527 25.22 6.11 -29.09
C CYS A 527 26.59 6.56 -28.56
N ARG A 528 26.65 7.35 -27.47
CA ARG A 528 27.94 7.70 -26.82
C ARG A 528 28.61 6.50 -26.16
N TYR A 529 27.84 5.54 -25.64
CA TYR A 529 28.40 4.30 -25.09
C TYR A 529 28.93 3.35 -26.19
N TYR A 530 28.31 3.33 -27.37
CA TYR A 530 28.80 2.53 -28.50
C TYR A 530 30.08 3.07 -29.16
N LEU A 531 30.33 4.39 -29.08
CA LEU A 531 31.54 5.03 -29.62
C LEU A 531 32.77 4.97 -28.70
N VAL A 532 32.64 4.40 -27.49
CA VAL A 532 33.76 4.14 -26.57
C VAL A 532 34.26 2.68 -26.69
N TRP A 533 33.60 1.85 -27.50
CA TRP A 533 33.92 0.44 -27.72
C TRP A 533 34.34 0.09 -29.16
N ILE A 534 34.63 1.11 -29.98
CA ILE A 534 35.40 1.01 -31.23
C ILE A 534 36.64 1.87 -31.05
#